data_AF-A0AAE4QZB6-F1
#
_entry.id   AF-A0AAE4QZB6-F1
#
_cell.length_a   1.000
_cell.length_b   1.000
_cell.length_c   1.000
_cell.angle_alpha   90.00
_cell.angle_beta   90.00
_cell.angle_gamma   90.00
#
_symmetry.space_group_name_H-M   'P 1'
#
loop_
_entity.id
_entity.type
_entity.pdbx_description
1 polymer ?
#
loop_
_entity_poly.entity_id
_entity_poly.type
_entity_poly.pdbx_seq_one_letter_code
_entity_poly.pdbx_strand_id
1 'polypeptide(L)'
;MLLASEEDVQAVLGRALTETETQRAPTLLTEASALVAAHTRTTFEDPVPDVVRVVTARMVANVLEAQSGVPTPGHAESVSHQAGPWSRNVKLAEGSTSGSPWLTRQLKMMLSPWTRSGVSVGMTSERYAP
;
A
#
# COMPACT_ATOMS: atom_id res chain seq x y z
N MET A 1 9.95 10.43 -9.03
CA MET A 1 11.06 9.76 -8.33
C MET A 1 10.63 8.35 -7.98
N LEU A 2 11.51 7.37 -8.15
CA LEU A 2 11.24 5.99 -7.76
C LEU A 2 11.62 5.81 -6.28
N LEU A 3 10.72 5.20 -5.50
CA LEU A 3 10.93 4.94 -4.07
C LEU A 3 11.52 3.56 -3.79
N ALA A 4 11.54 2.67 -4.80
CA ALA A 4 12.08 1.34 -4.74
C ALA A 4 12.66 0.93 -6.09
N SER A 5 13.52 -0.08 -6.08
CA SER A 5 14.16 -0.69 -7.25
C SER A 5 13.53 -2.04 -7.61
N GLU A 6 13.90 -2.59 -8.77
CA GLU A 6 13.52 -3.95 -9.16
C GLU A 6 14.10 -5.02 -8.23
N GLU A 7 15.29 -4.77 -7.69
CA GLU A 7 15.98 -5.65 -6.73
C GLU A 7 15.19 -5.74 -5.42
N ASP A 8 14.61 -4.62 -4.95
CA ASP A 8 13.73 -4.63 -3.78
C ASP A 8 12.47 -5.47 -4.03
N VAL A 9 11.91 -5.42 -5.24
CA VAL A 9 10.74 -6.23 -5.63
C VAL A 9 11.09 -7.71 -5.63
N GLN A 10 12.25 -8.07 -6.19
CA GLN A 10 12.75 -9.45 -6.18
C GLN A 10 13.02 -9.95 -4.77
N ALA A 11 13.60 -9.12 -3.90
CA ALA A 11 13.83 -9.44 -2.50
C ALA A 11 12.52 -9.72 -1.75
N VAL A 12 11.47 -8.95 -2.03
CA VAL A 12 10.13 -9.15 -1.44
C VAL A 12 9.45 -10.41 -1.99
N LEU A 13 9.59 -10.68 -3.29
CA LEU A 13 9.04 -11.88 -3.94
C LEU A 13 9.79 -13.16 -3.57
N GLY A 14 11.06 -13.06 -3.14
CA GLY A 14 11.93 -14.20 -2.91
C GLY A 14 12.31 -14.97 -4.18
N ARG A 15 12.08 -14.39 -5.36
CA ARG A 15 12.42 -14.96 -6.67
C ARG A 15 12.79 -13.87 -7.68
N ALA A 16 13.49 -14.26 -8.73
CA ALA A 16 13.75 -13.39 -9.87
C ALA A 16 12.43 -13.03 -10.60
N LEU A 17 12.42 -11.83 -11.18
CA LEU A 17 11.35 -11.39 -12.09
C LEU A 17 11.47 -12.18 -13.40
N THR A 18 10.33 -12.62 -13.93
CA THR A 18 10.25 -13.15 -15.30
C THR A 18 10.43 -12.03 -16.32
N GLU A 19 10.67 -12.38 -17.57
CA GLU A 19 10.88 -11.38 -18.64
C GLU A 19 9.67 -10.44 -18.80
N THR A 20 8.46 -10.98 -18.76
CA THR A 20 7.21 -10.20 -18.81
C THR A 20 7.06 -9.28 -17.61
N GLU A 21 7.43 -9.74 -16.40
CA GLU A 21 7.36 -8.93 -15.18
C GLU A 21 8.40 -7.81 -15.21
N THR A 22 9.61 -8.10 -15.73
CA THR A 22 10.70 -7.12 -15.88
C THR A 22 10.30 -5.99 -16.83
N GLN A 23 9.62 -6.29 -17.94
CA GLN A 23 9.12 -5.27 -18.85
C GLN A 23 8.05 -4.35 -18.21
N ARG A 24 7.31 -4.84 -17.21
CA ARG A 24 6.24 -4.10 -16.54
C ARG A 24 6.67 -3.40 -15.25
N ALA A 25 7.74 -3.87 -14.62
CA ALA A 25 8.23 -3.37 -13.34
C ALA A 25 8.47 -1.85 -13.33
N PRO A 26 9.06 -1.21 -14.36
CA PRO A 26 9.30 0.24 -14.36
C PRO A 26 8.01 1.06 -14.26
N THR A 27 6.97 0.67 -15.01
CA THR A 27 5.67 1.34 -14.98
C THR A 27 4.98 1.15 -13.64
N LEU A 28 4.98 -0.08 -13.11
CA LEU A 28 4.37 -0.40 -11.81
C LEU A 28 5.08 0.31 -10.65
N LEU A 29 6.41 0.40 -10.68
CA LEU A 29 7.20 1.13 -9.69
C LEU A 29 6.91 2.63 -9.74
N THR A 30 6.69 3.19 -10.93
CA THR A 30 6.31 4.59 -11.10
C THR A 30 4.93 4.87 -10.50
N GLU A 31 3.94 4.04 -10.83
CA GLU A 31 2.58 4.13 -10.28
C GLU A 31 2.56 3.96 -8.75
N ALA A 32 3.25 2.93 -8.24
CA ALA A 32 3.36 2.67 -6.81
C ALA A 32 4.04 3.83 -6.06
N SER A 33 5.11 4.39 -6.63
CA SER A 33 5.80 5.54 -6.04
C SER A 33 4.91 6.79 -5.99
N ALA A 34 4.18 7.06 -7.07
CA ALA A 34 3.22 8.17 -7.12
C ALA A 34 2.10 7.99 -6.09
N LEU A 35 1.60 6.77 -5.93
CA LEU A 35 0.52 6.46 -5.00
C LEU A 35 0.97 6.58 -3.53
N VAL A 36 2.18 6.11 -3.20
CA VAL A 36 2.77 6.29 -1.85
C VAL A 36 3.01 7.77 -1.54
N ALA A 37 3.55 8.54 -2.49
CA ALA A 37 3.74 9.98 -2.32
C ALA A 37 2.40 10.72 -2.12
N ALA A 38 1.37 10.37 -2.90
CA ALA A 38 0.03 10.92 -2.76
C ALA A 38 -0.61 10.56 -1.41
N HIS A 39 -0.42 9.32 -0.94
CA HIS A 39 -0.96 8.86 0.33
C HIS A 39 -0.33 9.55 1.53
N THR A 40 1.00 9.66 1.54
CA THR A 40 1.77 10.30 2.62
C THR A 40 1.74 11.83 2.53
N ARG A 41 1.34 12.39 1.38
CA ARG A 41 1.39 13.83 1.07
C ARG A 41 2.78 14.41 1.31
N THR A 42 3.80 13.60 1.08
CA THR A 42 5.19 13.88 1.38
C THR A 42 6.04 13.40 0.21
N THR A 43 7.13 14.11 -0.04
CA THR A 43 8.18 13.69 -0.96
C THR A 43 9.34 13.16 -0.13
N PHE A 44 9.86 12.00 -0.52
CA PHE A 44 11.04 11.41 0.12
C PHE A 44 12.27 11.80 -0.67
N GLU A 45 13.30 12.29 0.03
CA GLU A 45 14.63 12.54 -0.55
C GLU A 45 15.55 11.35 -0.29
N ASP A 46 16.69 11.32 -0.96
CA ASP A 46 17.71 10.30 -0.73
C ASP A 46 18.45 10.57 0.60
N PRO A 47 18.54 9.59 1.51
CA PRO A 47 18.11 8.20 1.37
C PRO A 47 16.62 7.97 1.68
N VAL A 48 15.94 7.19 0.84
CA VAL A 48 14.54 6.78 1.07
C VAL A 48 14.48 5.84 2.29
N PRO A 49 13.58 6.10 3.27
CA PRO A 49 13.43 5.21 4.43
C PRO A 49 13.10 3.78 4.05
N ASP A 50 13.74 2.80 4.69
CA ASP A 50 13.59 1.38 4.38
C ASP A 50 12.13 0.91 4.36
N VAL A 51 11.30 1.40 5.30
CA VAL A 51 9.88 1.04 5.37
C VAL A 51 9.12 1.50 4.12
N VAL A 52 9.43 2.69 3.60
CA VAL A 52 8.80 3.23 2.39
C VAL A 52 9.22 2.40 1.18
N ARG A 53 10.51 2.07 1.07
CA ARG A 53 11.06 1.20 0.02
C ARG A 53 10.37 -0.17 0.02
N VAL A 54 10.26 -0.79 1.19
CA VAL A 54 9.58 -2.09 1.37
C VAL A 54 8.10 -2.02 1.01
N VAL A 55 7.38 -0.96 1.42
CA VAL A 55 5.96 -0.81 1.07
C VAL A 55 5.77 -0.66 -0.43
N THR A 56 6.55 0.19 -1.09
CA THR A 56 6.48 0.37 -2.56
C THR A 56 6.79 -0.93 -3.28
N ALA A 57 7.85 -1.65 -2.90
CA ALA A 57 8.19 -2.94 -3.47
C ALA A 57 7.07 -3.98 -3.28
N ARG A 58 6.45 -4.01 -2.10
CA ARG A 58 5.37 -4.95 -1.78
C ARG A 58 4.07 -4.66 -2.51
N MET A 59 3.77 -3.40 -2.81
CA MET A 59 2.66 -3.05 -3.70
C MET A 59 2.84 -3.65 -5.09
N VAL A 60 4.04 -3.52 -5.67
CA VAL A 60 4.35 -4.10 -6.99
C VAL A 60 4.31 -5.63 -6.94
N ALA A 61 4.91 -6.24 -5.91
CA ALA A 61 4.88 -7.69 -5.71
C ALA A 61 3.44 -8.23 -5.67
N ASN A 62 2.53 -7.57 -4.94
CA ASN A 62 1.12 -7.97 -4.87
C ASN A 62 0.44 -7.95 -6.26
N VAL A 63 0.77 -7.00 -7.13
CA VAL A 63 0.21 -6.94 -8.49
C VAL A 63 0.71 -8.11 -9.33
N LEU A 64 2.00 -8.43 -9.24
CA LEU A 64 2.60 -9.53 -10.00
C LEU A 64 2.05 -10.89 -9.52
N GLU A 65 1.87 -11.07 -8.21
CA GLU A 65 1.24 -12.27 -7.65
C GLU A 65 -0.24 -12.40 -8.06
N ALA A 66 -1.02 -11.33 -7.96
CA ALA A 66 -2.44 -11.35 -8.32
C ALA A 66 -2.70 -11.69 -9.79
N GLN A 67 -1.77 -11.34 -10.68
CA GLN A 67 -1.85 -11.69 -12.11
C GLN A 67 -1.41 -13.12 -12.41
N SER A 68 -0.60 -13.72 -11.53
CA SER A 68 -0.14 -15.10 -11.68
C SER A 68 -1.26 -16.12 -11.43
N GLY A 69 -2.46 -15.68 -11.03
CA GLY A 69 -3.62 -16.54 -10.81
C GLY A 69 -3.51 -17.43 -9.56
N VAL A 70 -2.42 -17.31 -8.79
CA VAL A 70 -2.23 -17.97 -7.51
C VAL A 70 -2.93 -17.10 -6.45
N PRO A 71 -4.03 -17.55 -5.83
CA PRO A 71 -4.70 -16.77 -4.81
C PRO A 71 -3.85 -16.79 -3.53
N THR A 72 -2.97 -15.80 -3.36
CA THR A 72 -2.26 -15.62 -2.10
C THR A 72 -3.27 -15.13 -1.04
N PRO A 73 -3.40 -15.80 0.13
CA PRO A 73 -4.44 -15.52 1.13
C PRO A 73 -4.29 -14.18 1.88
N GLY A 74 -3.57 -13.21 1.31
CA GLY A 74 -3.31 -11.87 1.86
C GLY A 74 -4.01 -10.71 1.11
N HIS A 75 -4.76 -10.98 0.04
CA HIS A 75 -5.41 -9.95 -0.80
C HIS A 75 -6.76 -9.43 -0.25
N ALA A 76 -7.18 -9.86 0.94
CA ALA A 76 -8.43 -9.42 1.56
C ALA A 76 -8.25 -8.07 2.27
N GLU A 77 -8.94 -7.03 1.80
CA GLU A 77 -8.86 -5.67 2.35
C GLU A 77 -9.66 -5.52 3.66
N SER A 78 -10.65 -6.40 3.87
CA SER A 78 -11.39 -6.51 5.11
C SER A 78 -11.97 -7.92 5.26
N VAL A 79 -11.63 -8.61 6.34
CA VAL A 79 -12.41 -9.76 6.82
C VAL A 79 -13.40 -9.21 7.83
N SER A 80 -14.62 -8.90 7.39
CA SER A 80 -15.69 -8.60 8.34
C SER A 80 -16.15 -9.91 8.97
N HIS A 81 -15.80 -10.14 10.23
CA HIS A 81 -16.44 -11.18 11.03
C HIS A 81 -17.80 -10.65 11.50
N GLN A 82 -18.85 -10.95 10.74
CA GLN A 82 -20.23 -10.76 11.19
C GLN A 82 -20.67 -12.05 11.88
N ALA A 83 -21.08 -11.95 13.14
CA ALA A 83 -21.57 -13.09 13.91
C ALA A 83 -22.92 -13.56 13.33
N GLY A 84 -22.89 -14.56 12.44
CA GLY A 84 -24.07 -15.24 11.90
C GLY A 84 -23.71 -16.32 10.87
N PRO A 85 -24.51 -17.38 10.68
CA PRO A 85 -24.06 -18.64 10.05
C PRO A 85 -23.90 -18.63 8.52
N TRP A 86 -24.24 -17.53 7.82
CA TRP A 86 -24.27 -17.51 6.34
C TRP A 86 -23.88 -16.16 5.70
N SER A 87 -22.70 -15.62 6.01
CA SER A 87 -22.11 -14.59 5.14
C SER A 87 -20.61 -14.43 5.39
N ARG A 88 -19.79 -14.99 4.50
CA ARG A 88 -18.37 -14.63 4.39
C ARG A 88 -18.25 -13.58 3.29
N ASN A 89 -18.43 -12.32 3.66
CA ASN A 89 -18.23 -11.22 2.72
C ASN A 89 -16.73 -10.94 2.58
N VAL A 90 -16.10 -11.41 1.50
CA VAL A 90 -14.71 -11.07 1.16
C VAL A 90 -14.74 -9.75 0.41
N LYS A 91 -14.38 -8.64 1.07
CA LYS A 91 -14.09 -7.40 0.37
C LYS A 91 -12.68 -7.50 -0.21
N LEU A 92 -12.59 -7.78 -1.51
CA LEU A 92 -11.36 -7.60 -2.27
C LEU A 92 -11.02 -6.11 -2.31
N ALA A 93 -9.72 -5.82 -2.30
CA ALA A 93 -9.24 -4.45 -2.37
C ALA A 93 -9.62 -3.78 -3.69
N GLU A 94 -10.06 -2.52 -3.63
CA GLU A 94 -10.34 -1.72 -4.83
C GLU A 94 -9.03 -1.60 -5.65
N GLY A 95 -9.02 -2.13 -6.89
CA GLY A 95 -7.83 -2.20 -7.75
C GLY A 95 -7.13 -3.57 -7.81
N SER A 96 -7.50 -4.55 -6.96
CA SER A 96 -6.91 -5.90 -7.00
C SER A 96 -7.15 -6.65 -8.32
N THR A 97 -8.14 -6.24 -9.11
CA THR A 97 -8.49 -6.79 -10.44
C THR A 97 -8.07 -5.89 -11.61
N SER A 98 -7.63 -4.65 -11.36
CA SER A 98 -7.32 -3.69 -12.43
C SER A 98 -5.89 -3.78 -12.96
N GLY A 99 -5.05 -4.62 -12.36
CA GLY A 99 -3.65 -4.80 -12.77
C GLY A 99 -2.73 -3.63 -12.40
N SER A 100 -3.22 -2.68 -11.61
CA SER A 100 -2.48 -1.52 -11.07
C SER A 100 -2.10 -1.73 -9.60
N PRO A 101 -1.03 -1.11 -9.08
CA PRO A 101 -0.66 -1.19 -7.67
C PRO A 101 -1.73 -0.62 -6.74
N TRP A 102 -1.99 -1.29 -5.62
CA TRP A 102 -2.93 -0.82 -4.59
C TRP A 102 -2.32 -0.89 -3.18
N LEU A 103 -2.80 -0.01 -2.31
CA LEU A 103 -2.40 0.01 -0.89
C LEU A 103 -3.34 -0.85 -0.05
N THR A 104 -2.86 -2.01 0.40
CA THR A 104 -3.59 -2.82 1.39
C THR A 104 -3.67 -2.10 2.74
N ARG A 105 -4.62 -2.51 3.59
CA ARG A 105 -4.75 -1.97 4.95
C ARG A 105 -3.45 -2.09 5.76
N GLN A 106 -2.73 -3.21 5.63
CA GLN A 106 -1.46 -3.41 6.32
C GLN A 106 -0.39 -2.41 5.87
N LEU A 107 -0.28 -2.18 4.56
CA LEU A 107 0.69 -1.22 4.01
C LEU A 107 0.34 0.22 4.42
N LYS A 108 -0.96 0.57 4.48
CA LYS A 108 -1.42 1.85 5.04
C LYS A 108 -1.01 2.03 6.50
N MET A 109 -1.12 0.97 7.32
CA MET A 109 -0.66 1.02 8.72
C MET A 109 0.85 1.21 8.82
N MET A 110 1.62 0.55 7.95
CA MET A 110 3.08 0.76 7.90
C MET A 110 3.43 2.20 7.51
N LEU A 111 2.68 2.81 6.60
CA LEU A 111 2.88 4.21 6.20
C LEU A 111 2.32 5.24 7.20
N SER A 112 1.58 4.82 8.23
CA SER A 112 0.92 5.73 9.16
C SER A 112 1.83 6.79 9.80
N PRO A 113 3.11 6.52 10.15
CA PRO A 113 4.00 7.53 10.70
C PRO A 113 4.29 8.70 9.74
N TRP A 114 4.19 8.45 8.43
CA TRP A 114 4.45 9.44 7.40
C TRP A 114 3.18 10.14 6.90
N THR A 115 2.00 9.71 7.36
CA THR A 115 0.74 10.37 7.02
C THR A 115 0.46 11.53 7.98
N ARG A 116 0.04 12.67 7.44
CA ARG A 116 -0.44 13.79 8.27
C ARG A 116 -1.78 13.43 8.90
N SER A 117 -1.76 13.03 10.17
CA SER A 117 -2.97 12.89 10.98
C SER A 117 -3.44 14.27 11.43
N GLY A 118 -4.62 14.70 10.97
CA GLY A 118 -5.22 15.95 11.45
C GLY A 118 -5.71 15.76 12.90
N VAL A 119 -5.13 16.51 13.84
CA VAL A 119 -5.63 16.59 15.21
C VAL A 119 -6.57 17.78 15.30
N SER A 120 -7.86 17.53 15.47
CA SER A 120 -8.84 18.58 15.78
C SER A 120 -8.75 18.94 17.25
N VAL A 121 -8.30 20.15 17.57
CA VAL A 121 -8.33 20.68 18.94
C VAL A 121 -9.65 21.41 19.12
N GLY A 122 -10.46 20.99 20.10
CA GLY A 122 -11.67 21.70 20.48
C GLY A 122 -11.29 23.06 21.04
N MET A 123 -11.63 24.14 20.33
CA MET A 123 -11.38 25.51 20.76
C MET A 123 -12.38 25.86 21.87
N THR A 124 -12.05 25.56 23.13
CA THR A 124 -12.86 25.96 24.27
C THR A 124 -12.64 27.46 24.51
N SER A 125 -13.58 28.29 24.04
CA SER A 125 -13.59 29.71 24.36
C SER A 125 -13.91 29.88 25.84
N GLU A 126 -12.87 30.09 26.67
CA GLU A 126 -13.00 30.59 28.05
C GLU A 126 -13.52 32.03 28.00
N ARG A 127 -14.84 32.19 27.78
CA ARG A 127 -15.55 33.44 28.07
C ARG A 127 -16.58 33.20 29.17
N TYR A 128 -16.07 33.15 30.39
CA TYR A 128 -16.77 33.28 31.67
C TYR A 128 -15.66 33.60 32.69
N ALA A 129 -15.62 34.65 33.49
CA ALA A 129 -16.57 35.61 34.07
C ALA A 129 -15.71 36.73 34.74
N PRO A 130 -16.24 37.64 35.60
CA PRO A 130 -17.62 38.09 35.83
C PRO A 130 -17.91 39.53 35.36
#